data_AF-A0A097PJJ4-F1
#
_entry.id   AF-A0A097PJJ4-F1
#
_cell.length_a   1.000
_cell.length_b   1.000
_cell.length_c   1.000
_cell.angle_alpha   90.00
_cell.angle_beta   90.00
_cell.angle_gamma   90.00
#
_symmetry.space_group_name_H-M   'P 1'
#
loop_
_entity.id
_entity.type
_entity.pdbx_description
1 polymer ?
#
loop_
_entity_poly.entity_id
_entity_poly.type
_entity_poly.pdbx_seq_one_letter_code
_entity_poly.pdbx_strand_id
1 'polypeptide(L)'
;GYCLISILESMKTYSVEDGLTEEAIVTKLRTCRCHYLFLHTSLRHNASGTSRWGEFGEGGLLWGECSGKHFEWFDGIPVSELLCKVKELYGLDQEAVFRNVTVSSGERPRPLYLGTATQIGAIPTEGIPSLLKVLLPSNCVGLPVLYIRDLLLNPPPYAIASAIQAICKLMSSVTCSIPEFTCMSAPKLVKLLESKEANHIEFCRIKNIVDEILQMSRSSELSSILQMLLDPTWLATGLKIECDNLVKECESISQRIGETISLDGDEDQEISSFSNIPEEFFVDMESTWKGRVKRMHAEKAFSEVERAAEALSEAVTEDFLPIVSRVKAIMSPLGGPKGEISYGTEIADGCTRPTWKLVDGVCRESLAFETAQREGIPEEIIRRAEELYFSINGSGSCSQIDDAKIEHLSPGSDVNGFYEASDSLRRISNGFSSFRTEISNPKEILLKEVESNITIICQKKLIELYKQKNLSELAEVSCVAVGAREQPPPSTIGASSIYVLCRPDKKLYIGQTDDLVGRVRAHRSKEGMENVTFLYVLVPGKSVASQLETLLINQLPNRGFRLVNKADGKHRNFGTS
;
A
#
# COMPACT_ATOMS: atom_id res chain seq x y z
N GLY A 1 -32.09 -9.61 28.10
CA GLY A 1 -30.81 -9.39 27.41
C GLY A 1 -30.98 -8.31 26.35
N TYR A 2 -29.92 -8.02 25.62
CA TYR A 2 -29.89 -7.10 24.50
C TYR A 2 -29.98 -7.86 23.18
N CYS A 3 -30.48 -7.18 22.15
CA CYS A 3 -30.47 -7.66 20.78
C CYS A 3 -29.57 -6.75 19.95
N LEU A 4 -28.68 -7.34 19.16
CA LEU A 4 -27.87 -6.65 18.17
C LEU A 4 -28.30 -7.10 16.77
N ILE A 5 -28.61 -6.12 15.91
CA ILE A 5 -28.92 -6.36 14.50
C ILE A 5 -27.79 -5.74 13.68
N SER A 6 -27.11 -6.57 12.89
CA SER A 6 -26.04 -6.14 12.01
C SER A 6 -26.50 -6.25 10.57
N ILE A 7 -26.35 -5.17 9.80
CA ILE A 7 -26.72 -5.12 8.38
C ILE A 7 -25.47 -4.79 7.57
N LEU A 8 -25.15 -5.65 6.60
CA LEU A 8 -24.13 -5.38 5.60
C LEU A 8 -24.82 -5.08 4.27
N GLU A 9 -24.85 -3.79 3.93
CA GLU A 9 -25.50 -3.28 2.73
C GLU A 9 -24.92 -3.90 1.45
N SER A 10 -23.60 -3.88 1.28
CA SER A 10 -22.96 -4.35 0.05
C SER A 10 -23.12 -5.85 -0.20
N MET A 11 -23.36 -6.64 0.85
CA MET A 11 -23.66 -8.06 0.73
C MET A 11 -25.17 -8.35 0.69
N LYS A 12 -26.00 -7.33 0.92
CA LYS A 12 -27.46 -7.43 1.12
C LYS A 12 -27.80 -8.52 2.15
N THR A 13 -27.10 -8.51 3.28
CA THR A 13 -27.28 -9.49 4.36
C THR A 13 -27.56 -8.82 5.69
N TYR A 14 -28.31 -9.49 6.56
CA TYR A 14 -28.48 -9.08 7.94
C TYR A 14 -28.39 -10.26 8.91
N SER A 15 -27.94 -10.01 10.12
CA SER A 15 -27.93 -10.98 11.22
C SER A 15 -28.60 -10.41 12.46
N VAL A 16 -29.26 -11.27 13.23
CA VAL A 16 -29.94 -10.93 14.48
C VAL A 16 -29.37 -11.79 15.60
N GLU A 17 -28.77 -11.14 16.58
CA GLU A 17 -28.25 -11.81 17.78
C GLU A 17 -29.07 -11.33 18.98
N ASP A 18 -29.85 -12.23 19.57
CA ASP A 18 -30.70 -11.93 20.73
C ASP A 18 -30.14 -12.55 22.02
N GLY A 19 -30.60 -12.04 23.17
CA GLY A 19 -30.23 -12.56 24.49
C GLY A 19 -28.81 -12.19 24.94
N LEU A 20 -28.18 -11.17 24.34
CA LEU A 20 -26.84 -10.72 24.70
C LEU A 20 -26.81 -10.09 26.09
N THR A 21 -25.69 -10.25 26.81
CA THR A 21 -25.42 -9.48 28.03
C THR A 21 -24.91 -8.08 27.68
N GLU A 22 -24.89 -7.15 28.64
CA GLU A 22 -24.38 -5.79 28.44
C GLU A 22 -22.91 -5.81 27.95
N GLU A 23 -22.07 -6.64 28.59
CA GLU A 23 -20.67 -6.78 28.18
C GLU A 23 -20.51 -7.40 26.79
N ALA A 24 -21.36 -8.35 26.41
CA ALA A 24 -21.29 -9.01 25.11
C ALA A 24 -21.61 -8.03 23.97
N ILE A 25 -22.62 -7.17 24.14
CA ILE A 25 -22.95 -6.14 23.15
C ILE A 25 -21.85 -5.08 23.07
N VAL A 26 -21.28 -4.63 24.20
CA VAL A 26 -20.14 -3.68 24.20
C VAL A 26 -18.93 -4.28 23.50
N THR A 27 -18.61 -5.55 23.76
CA THR A 27 -17.53 -6.27 23.10
C THR A 27 -17.72 -6.30 21.58
N LYS A 28 -18.94 -6.57 21.11
CA LYS A 28 -19.27 -6.53 19.67
C LYS A 28 -19.16 -5.12 19.09
N LEU A 29 -19.65 -4.10 19.78
CA LEU A 29 -19.55 -2.70 19.32
C LEU A 29 -18.11 -2.19 19.24
N ARG A 30 -17.20 -2.68 20.09
CA ARG A 30 -15.75 -2.33 20.03
C ARG A 30 -15.01 -3.05 18.92
N THR A 31 -15.45 -4.25 18.55
CA THR A 31 -14.75 -5.12 17.59
C THR A 31 -15.28 -4.97 16.18
N CYS A 32 -16.54 -4.57 16.02
CA CYS A 32 -17.17 -4.28 14.74
C CYS A 32 -16.94 -2.82 14.33
N ARG A 33 -16.66 -2.61 13.03
CA ARG A 33 -16.68 -1.28 12.44
C ARG A 33 -18.08 -1.03 11.90
N CYS A 34 -18.82 -0.12 12.51
CA CYS A 34 -20.13 0.32 12.05
C CYS A 34 -20.01 1.70 11.38
N HIS A 35 -20.69 1.89 10.24
CA HIS A 35 -20.84 3.22 9.64
C HIS A 35 -21.94 4.02 10.34
N TYR A 36 -23.07 3.37 10.62
CA TYR A 36 -24.22 3.96 11.29
C TYR A 36 -24.60 3.11 12.50
N LEU A 37 -24.93 3.75 13.61
CA LEU A 37 -25.46 3.12 14.81
C LEU A 37 -26.90 3.58 15.03
N PHE A 38 -27.80 2.62 15.16
CA PHE A 38 -29.22 2.88 15.44
C PHE A 38 -29.62 2.26 16.76
N LEU A 39 -30.25 3.06 17.62
CA LEU A 39 -30.73 2.63 18.93
C LEU A 39 -32.25 2.60 18.92
N HIS A 40 -32.82 1.47 19.32
CA HIS A 40 -34.27 1.31 19.36
C HIS A 40 -34.86 2.06 20.55
N THR A 41 -36.02 2.69 20.39
CA THR A 41 -36.76 3.44 21.43
C THR A 41 -36.95 2.67 22.73
N SER A 42 -36.93 1.33 22.70
CA SER A 42 -36.95 0.50 23.91
C SER A 42 -35.81 0.78 24.89
N LEU A 43 -34.69 1.38 24.46
CA LEU A 43 -33.59 1.81 25.33
C LEU A 43 -33.81 3.22 25.92
N ARG A 44 -34.76 4.01 25.39
CA ARG A 44 -35.10 5.33 25.95
C ARG A 44 -35.81 5.19 27.29
N HIS A 45 -35.77 6.28 28.06
CA HIS A 45 -36.61 6.46 29.23
C HIS A 45 -38.08 6.15 28.90
N ASN A 46 -38.68 5.26 29.68
CA ASN A 46 -40.13 5.12 29.67
C ASN A 46 -40.79 6.30 30.42
N ALA A 47 -42.12 6.40 30.35
CA ALA A 47 -42.89 7.48 30.99
C ALA A 47 -42.67 7.57 32.53
N SER A 48 -42.06 6.57 33.16
CA SER A 48 -41.71 6.54 34.58
C SER A 48 -40.26 6.97 34.88
N GLY A 49 -39.50 7.47 33.90
CA GLY A 49 -38.13 7.97 34.09
C GLY A 49 -37.08 6.87 34.35
N THR A 50 -37.42 5.60 34.13
CA THR A 50 -36.47 4.48 34.23
C THR A 50 -35.89 4.17 32.86
N SER A 51 -34.56 4.09 32.77
CA SER A 51 -33.85 3.75 31.53
C SER A 51 -33.60 2.24 31.44
N ARG A 52 -33.52 1.70 30.22
CA ARG A 52 -33.32 0.25 29.98
C ARG A 52 -31.89 -0.11 29.56
N TRP A 53 -30.93 0.76 29.88
CA TRP A 53 -29.50 0.58 29.55
C TRP A 53 -28.77 -0.46 30.40
N GLY A 54 -29.41 -1.01 31.43
CA GLY A 54 -28.81 -1.99 32.34
C GLY A 54 -28.86 -1.52 33.79
N GLU A 55 -28.10 -2.19 34.66
CA GLU A 55 -28.05 -1.92 36.11
C GLU A 55 -27.64 -0.49 36.44
N PHE A 56 -26.76 0.10 35.61
CA PHE A 56 -26.18 1.43 35.82
C PHE A 56 -26.78 2.52 34.93
N GLY A 57 -27.81 2.22 34.14
CA GLY A 57 -28.49 3.21 33.31
C GLY A 57 -27.56 3.98 32.36
N GLU A 58 -27.69 5.30 32.33
CA GLU A 58 -26.82 6.22 31.56
C GLU A 58 -25.42 6.42 32.17
N GLY A 59 -25.09 5.70 33.26
CA GLY A 59 -23.71 5.55 33.75
C GLY A 59 -23.07 4.21 33.36
N GLY A 60 -23.81 3.35 32.67
CA GLY A 60 -23.40 1.98 32.34
C GLY A 60 -22.41 1.88 31.19
N LEU A 61 -21.85 0.67 31.04
CA LEU A 61 -20.85 0.35 30.03
C LEU A 61 -21.40 0.52 28.62
N LEU A 62 -22.63 0.04 28.39
CA LEU A 62 -23.28 0.13 27.08
C LEU A 62 -23.58 1.58 26.68
N TRP A 63 -24.07 2.40 27.62
CA TRP A 63 -24.30 3.81 27.37
C TRP A 63 -22.99 4.55 27.08
N GLY A 64 -21.93 4.29 27.86
CA GLY A 64 -20.61 4.86 27.61
C GLY A 64 -20.07 4.52 26.21
N GLU A 65 -20.25 3.29 25.75
CA GLU A 65 -19.83 2.85 24.41
C GLU A 65 -20.68 3.48 23.28
N CYS A 66 -21.99 3.63 23.49
CA CYS A 66 -22.89 4.22 22.48
C CYS A 66 -22.77 5.75 22.41
N SER A 67 -22.70 6.43 23.55
CA SER A 67 -22.62 7.89 23.65
C SER A 67 -21.33 8.46 23.07
N GLY A 68 -20.25 7.66 23.03
CA GLY A 68 -19.03 8.00 22.31
C GLY A 68 -19.13 7.92 20.77
N LYS A 69 -20.28 7.50 20.23
CA LYS A 69 -20.51 7.32 18.78
C LYS A 69 -21.71 8.15 18.33
N HIS A 70 -21.74 8.53 17.06
CA HIS A 70 -22.95 9.10 16.48
C HIS A 70 -24.02 8.02 16.33
N PHE A 71 -25.19 8.23 16.90
CA PHE A 71 -26.31 7.29 16.79
C PHE A 71 -27.64 8.00 16.56
N GLU A 72 -28.56 7.29 15.90
CA GLU A 72 -29.93 7.74 15.68
C GLU A 72 -30.93 6.84 16.38
N TRP A 73 -32.05 7.43 16.79
CA TRP A 73 -33.15 6.69 17.40
C TRP A 73 -34.15 6.22 16.35
N PHE A 74 -34.69 5.03 16.54
CA PHE A 74 -35.76 4.51 15.70
C PHE A 74 -36.77 3.70 16.52
N ASP A 75 -38.00 3.61 16.02
CA ASP A 75 -39.13 2.91 16.64
C ASP A 75 -39.72 1.91 15.65
N GLY A 76 -40.57 0.98 16.13
CA GLY A 76 -41.25 0.00 15.30
C GLY A 76 -40.61 -1.39 15.31
N ILE A 77 -40.81 -2.18 14.26
CA ILE A 77 -40.29 -3.56 14.20
C ILE A 77 -38.79 -3.52 13.86
N PRO A 78 -37.88 -3.98 14.76
CA PRO A 78 -36.46 -3.69 14.66
C PRO A 78 -35.82 -4.01 13.30
N VAL A 79 -36.02 -5.23 12.79
CA VAL A 79 -35.42 -5.66 11.53
C VAL A 79 -36.01 -4.90 10.34
N SER A 80 -37.34 -4.73 10.28
CA SER A 80 -38.02 -4.12 9.14
C SER A 80 -37.66 -2.63 9.01
N GLU A 81 -37.67 -1.91 10.13
CA GLU A 81 -37.38 -0.48 10.17
C GLU A 81 -35.90 -0.20 9.88
N LEU A 82 -34.98 -1.00 10.41
CA LEU A 82 -33.56 -0.86 10.09
C LEU A 82 -33.28 -1.13 8.62
N LEU A 83 -33.92 -2.14 8.02
CA LEU A 83 -33.77 -2.41 6.59
C LEU A 83 -34.31 -1.24 5.74
N CYS A 84 -35.44 -0.63 6.13
CA CYS A 84 -35.97 0.55 5.43
C CYS A 84 -35.00 1.74 5.54
N LYS A 85 -34.46 2.02 6.73
CA LYS A 85 -33.46 3.07 6.94
C LYS A 85 -32.18 2.85 6.15
N VAL A 86 -31.68 1.61 6.09
CA VAL A 86 -30.49 1.29 5.29
C VAL A 86 -30.79 1.50 3.80
N LYS A 87 -31.97 1.12 3.31
CA LYS A 87 -32.36 1.39 1.93
C LYS A 87 -32.39 2.88 1.62
N GLU A 88 -32.96 3.70 2.50
CA GLU A 88 -32.98 5.15 2.36
C GLU A 88 -31.57 5.76 2.37
N LEU A 89 -30.74 5.39 3.35
CA LEU A 89 -29.38 5.92 3.51
C LEU A 89 -28.47 5.63 2.31
N TYR A 90 -28.61 4.44 1.73
CA TYR A 90 -27.77 3.98 0.62
C TYR A 90 -28.44 4.16 -0.75
N GLY A 91 -29.65 4.73 -0.81
CA GLY A 91 -30.40 4.94 -2.05
C GLY A 91 -30.76 3.64 -2.78
N LEU A 92 -31.06 2.58 -2.02
CA LEU A 92 -31.44 1.28 -2.57
C LEU A 92 -32.92 1.24 -2.94
N ASP A 93 -33.27 0.34 -3.85
CA ASP A 93 -34.67 0.04 -4.17
C ASP A 93 -35.43 -0.45 -2.93
N GLN A 94 -36.67 -0.01 -2.77
CA GLN A 94 -37.55 -0.45 -1.69
C GLN A 94 -37.86 -1.95 -1.78
N GLU A 95 -37.82 -2.53 -2.99
CA GLU A 95 -37.98 -3.97 -3.19
C GLU A 95 -36.68 -4.77 -2.95
N ALA A 96 -35.55 -4.12 -2.65
CA ALA A 96 -34.30 -4.81 -2.40
C ALA A 96 -34.42 -5.82 -1.24
N VAL A 97 -34.11 -7.09 -1.53
CA VAL A 97 -34.21 -8.19 -0.57
C VAL A 97 -32.88 -8.36 0.17
N PHE A 98 -32.96 -8.40 1.50
CA PHE A 98 -31.81 -8.72 2.34
C PHE A 98 -31.93 -10.15 2.87
N ARG A 99 -30.85 -10.92 2.76
CA ARG A 99 -30.79 -12.31 3.21
C ARG A 99 -30.43 -12.40 4.69
N ASN A 100 -31.19 -13.17 5.46
CA ASN A 100 -30.86 -13.48 6.84
C ASN A 100 -29.68 -14.47 6.89
N VAL A 101 -28.58 -14.08 7.55
CA VAL A 101 -27.40 -14.94 7.75
C VAL A 101 -27.25 -15.43 9.19
N THR A 102 -28.29 -15.24 10.01
CA THR A 102 -28.32 -15.73 11.39
C THR A 102 -28.33 -17.26 11.39
N VAL A 103 -27.23 -17.87 11.84
CA VAL A 103 -27.16 -19.31 12.06
C VAL A 103 -27.48 -19.59 13.52
N SER A 104 -28.42 -20.51 13.77
CA SER A 104 -28.82 -20.88 15.13
C SER A 104 -27.61 -21.37 15.94
N SER A 105 -27.39 -20.79 17.11
CA SER A 105 -26.35 -21.26 18.02
C SER A 105 -26.70 -22.65 18.54
N GLY A 106 -25.99 -23.68 18.07
CA GLY A 106 -25.95 -24.98 18.76
C GLY A 106 -25.25 -24.87 20.13
N GLU A 107 -25.06 -26.00 20.81
CA GLU A 107 -24.29 -26.02 22.04
C GLU A 107 -22.87 -25.49 21.80
N ARG A 108 -22.53 -24.41 22.51
CA ARG A 108 -21.25 -23.70 22.35
C ARG A 108 -20.75 -23.15 23.69
N PRO A 109 -19.44 -22.93 23.84
CA PRO A 109 -18.90 -22.21 24.98
C PRO A 109 -19.48 -20.80 25.10
N ARG A 110 -19.47 -20.25 26.32
CA ARG A 110 -19.87 -18.86 26.54
C ARG A 110 -18.83 -17.91 25.91
N PRO A 111 -19.26 -16.80 25.30
CA PRO A 111 -18.37 -15.73 24.87
C PRO A 111 -17.50 -15.22 26.03
N LEU A 112 -16.33 -14.66 25.71
CA LEU A 112 -15.46 -14.07 26.72
C LEU A 112 -16.07 -12.79 27.29
N TYR A 113 -15.92 -12.61 28.61
CA TYR A 113 -16.22 -11.36 29.28
C TYR A 113 -15.31 -10.24 28.77
N LEU A 114 -15.82 -9.01 28.74
CA LEU A 114 -15.09 -7.86 28.20
C LEU A 114 -13.77 -7.64 28.94
N GLY A 115 -13.80 -7.70 30.27
CA GLY A 115 -12.61 -7.56 31.11
C GLY A 115 -11.55 -8.61 30.81
N THR A 116 -11.95 -9.88 30.65
CA THR A 116 -11.05 -10.97 30.30
C THR A 116 -10.47 -10.78 28.90
N ALA A 117 -11.30 -10.47 27.90
CA ALA A 117 -10.87 -10.26 26.52
C ALA A 117 -9.85 -9.12 26.37
N THR A 118 -10.02 -8.05 27.15
CA THR A 118 -9.04 -6.96 27.26
C THR A 118 -7.76 -7.41 27.96
N GLN A 119 -7.85 -8.04 29.14
CA GLN A 119 -6.69 -8.43 29.93
C GLN A 119 -5.78 -9.45 29.24
N ILE A 120 -6.35 -10.39 28.48
CA ILE A 120 -5.57 -11.35 27.70
C ILE A 120 -5.05 -10.77 26.38
N GLY A 121 -5.38 -9.52 26.04
CA GLY A 121 -4.91 -8.89 24.80
C GLY A 121 -5.58 -9.39 23.52
N ALA A 122 -6.78 -9.98 23.61
CA ALA A 122 -7.61 -10.30 22.44
C ALA A 122 -8.25 -9.04 21.85
N ILE A 123 -8.60 -8.07 22.71
CA ILE A 123 -9.01 -6.71 22.32
C ILE A 123 -7.82 -5.77 22.54
N PRO A 124 -7.37 -5.04 21.50
CA PRO A 124 -6.29 -4.06 21.64
C PRO A 124 -6.63 -3.03 22.72
N THR A 125 -5.80 -2.97 23.76
CA THR A 125 -5.97 -2.06 24.89
C THR A 125 -4.61 -1.47 25.25
N GLU A 126 -4.57 -0.19 25.56
CA GLU A 126 -3.34 0.50 25.93
C GLU A 126 -2.69 -0.15 27.16
N GLY A 127 -1.36 -0.34 27.11
CA GLY A 127 -0.61 -1.00 28.18
C GLY A 127 -0.72 -2.53 28.22
N ILE A 128 -1.60 -3.16 27.43
CA ILE A 128 -1.75 -4.62 27.40
C ILE A 128 -1.11 -5.21 26.13
N PRO A 129 -0.19 -6.20 26.25
CA PRO A 129 0.36 -6.92 25.10
C PRO A 129 -0.73 -7.61 24.26
N SER A 130 -0.58 -7.61 22.94
CA SER A 130 -1.55 -8.27 22.06
C SER A 130 -1.27 -9.76 21.92
N LEU A 131 -2.22 -10.60 22.35
CA LEU A 131 -2.16 -12.05 22.16
C LEU A 131 -2.16 -12.44 20.68
N LEU A 132 -2.93 -11.73 19.85
CA LEU A 132 -2.99 -12.01 18.41
C LEU A 132 -1.63 -11.85 17.71
N LYS A 133 -0.79 -10.90 18.15
CA LYS A 133 0.57 -10.72 17.63
C LYS A 133 1.54 -11.83 18.05
N VAL A 134 1.20 -12.59 19.09
CA VAL A 134 1.99 -13.74 19.57
C VAL A 134 1.51 -15.03 18.89
N LEU A 135 0.20 -15.18 18.68
CA LEU A 135 -0.39 -16.38 18.07
C LEU A 135 -0.14 -16.46 16.55
N LEU A 136 0.01 -15.33 15.87
CA LEU A 136 0.11 -15.26 14.42
C LEU A 136 1.49 -14.77 13.97
N PRO A 137 1.99 -15.24 12.82
CA PRO A 137 3.20 -14.70 12.20
C PRO A 137 3.13 -13.18 12.01
N SER A 138 4.26 -12.49 12.05
CA SER A 138 4.32 -11.02 11.96
C SER A 138 3.84 -10.45 10.62
N ASN A 139 3.88 -11.26 9.55
CA ASN A 139 3.34 -10.93 8.23
C ASN A 139 1.82 -11.20 8.12
N CYS A 140 1.21 -11.88 9.09
CA CYS A 140 -0.21 -12.18 9.07
C CYS A 140 -1.03 -10.94 9.47
N VAL A 141 -1.74 -10.37 8.50
CA VAL A 141 -2.54 -9.16 8.65
C VAL A 141 -3.93 -9.31 8.03
N GLY A 142 -4.89 -8.48 8.43
CA GLY A 142 -6.20 -8.43 7.80
C GLY A 142 -7.16 -9.53 8.27
N LEU A 143 -7.78 -10.24 7.32
CA LEU A 143 -8.90 -11.16 7.60
C LEU A 143 -8.54 -12.34 8.52
N PRO A 144 -7.37 -13.01 8.40
CA PRO A 144 -7.03 -14.12 9.29
C PRO A 144 -6.93 -13.68 10.75
N VAL A 145 -6.34 -12.51 11.01
CA VAL A 145 -6.26 -11.92 12.36
C VAL A 145 -7.66 -11.65 12.92
N LEU A 146 -8.55 -11.11 12.10
CA LEU A 146 -9.94 -10.84 12.49
C LEU A 146 -10.69 -12.15 12.79
N TYR A 147 -10.47 -13.19 12.00
CA TYR A 147 -11.09 -14.51 12.18
C TYR A 147 -10.64 -15.17 13.49
N ILE A 148 -9.34 -15.21 13.76
CA ILE A 148 -8.82 -15.77 15.02
C ILE A 148 -9.32 -14.97 16.23
N ARG A 149 -9.33 -13.64 16.12
CA ARG A 149 -9.90 -12.79 17.18
C ARG A 149 -11.36 -13.11 17.44
N ASP A 150 -12.17 -13.26 16.39
CA ASP A 150 -13.58 -13.59 16.54
C ASP A 150 -13.79 -14.98 17.16
N LEU A 151 -13.00 -15.98 16.76
CA LEU A 151 -13.03 -17.32 17.39
C LEU A 151 -12.71 -17.28 18.90
N LEU A 152 -11.77 -16.43 19.32
CA LEU A 152 -11.43 -16.26 20.74
C LEU A 152 -12.55 -15.59 21.52
N LEU A 153 -13.14 -14.53 20.95
CA LEU A 153 -14.18 -13.74 21.62
C LEU A 153 -15.53 -14.46 21.64
N ASN A 154 -15.86 -15.14 20.54
CA ASN A 154 -17.13 -15.80 20.27
C ASN A 154 -16.88 -17.25 19.84
N PRO A 155 -16.54 -18.17 20.78
CA PRO A 155 -16.28 -19.56 20.42
C PRO A 155 -17.45 -20.19 19.65
N PRO A 156 -17.16 -20.93 18.56
CA PRO A 156 -18.20 -21.56 17.75
C PRO A 156 -18.80 -22.78 18.47
N PRO A 157 -19.92 -23.36 17.95
CA PRO A 157 -20.48 -24.61 18.44
C PRO A 157 -19.45 -25.74 18.49
N TYR A 158 -19.60 -26.66 19.45
CA TYR A 158 -18.62 -27.73 19.70
C TYR A 158 -18.30 -28.54 18.45
N ALA A 159 -19.30 -28.89 17.64
CA ALA A 159 -19.11 -29.59 16.39
C ALA A 159 -18.22 -28.81 15.40
N ILE A 160 -18.44 -27.50 15.26
CA ILE A 160 -17.66 -26.62 14.39
C ILE A 160 -16.24 -26.43 14.94
N ALA A 161 -16.10 -26.26 16.26
CA ALA A 161 -14.79 -26.19 16.91
C ALA A 161 -13.98 -27.48 16.69
N SER A 162 -14.61 -28.65 16.81
CA SER A 162 -14.00 -29.94 16.52
C SER A 162 -13.61 -30.08 15.04
N ALA A 163 -14.46 -29.60 14.12
CA ALA A 163 -14.14 -29.58 12.69
C ALA A 163 -12.92 -28.70 12.39
N ILE A 164 -12.86 -27.48 12.94
CA ILE A 164 -11.69 -26.59 12.81
C ILE A 164 -10.42 -27.28 13.34
N GLN A 165 -10.49 -27.93 14.51
CA GLN A 165 -9.34 -28.67 15.05
C GLN A 165 -8.92 -29.86 14.18
N ALA A 166 -9.89 -30.60 13.63
CA ALA A 166 -9.62 -31.72 12.73
C ALA A 166 -8.94 -31.25 11.44
N ILE A 167 -9.41 -30.12 10.88
CA ILE A 167 -8.80 -29.46 9.72
C ILE A 167 -7.34 -29.10 10.02
N CYS A 168 -7.05 -28.43 11.13
CA CYS A 168 -5.68 -28.07 11.49
C CYS A 168 -4.76 -29.29 11.64
N LYS A 169 -5.25 -30.37 12.26
CA LYS A 169 -4.49 -31.62 12.36
C LYS A 169 -4.21 -32.23 10.99
N LEU A 170 -5.21 -32.25 10.12
CA LEU A 170 -5.08 -32.78 8.78
C LEU A 170 -4.09 -31.95 7.95
N MET A 171 -4.20 -30.62 7.99
CA MET A 171 -3.25 -29.69 7.36
C MET A 171 -1.82 -29.87 7.87
N SER A 172 -1.60 -30.31 9.12
CA SER A 172 -0.25 -30.61 9.63
C SER A 172 0.36 -31.91 9.10
N SER A 173 -0.45 -32.77 8.48
CA SER A 173 -0.07 -34.10 8.02
C SER A 173 -0.01 -34.26 6.50
N VAL A 174 -0.48 -33.26 5.73
CA VAL A 174 -0.41 -33.32 4.26
C VAL A 174 1.03 -33.21 3.77
N THR A 175 1.31 -33.88 2.67
CA THR A 175 2.65 -33.88 2.04
C THR A 175 2.77 -32.85 0.92
N CYS A 176 1.63 -32.35 0.43
CA CYS A 176 1.55 -31.35 -0.61
C CYS A 176 1.50 -29.92 -0.04
N SER A 177 1.87 -28.94 -0.87
CA SER A 177 1.74 -27.53 -0.53
C SER A 177 0.27 -27.15 -0.39
N ILE A 178 -0.06 -26.47 0.71
CA ILE A 178 -1.40 -25.90 0.92
C ILE A 178 -1.49 -24.60 0.11
N PRO A 179 -2.55 -24.40 -0.68
CA PRO A 179 -2.80 -23.15 -1.40
C PRO A 179 -2.72 -21.89 -0.56
N GLU A 180 -2.14 -20.84 -1.12
CA GLU A 180 -2.12 -19.52 -0.50
C GLU A 180 -3.30 -18.67 -1.00
N PHE A 181 -4.34 -18.56 -0.18
CA PHE A 181 -5.51 -17.76 -0.52
C PHE A 181 -5.25 -16.27 -0.33
N THR A 182 -5.34 -15.52 -1.43
CA THR A 182 -5.33 -14.05 -1.35
C THR A 182 -6.58 -13.55 -0.60
N CYS A 183 -6.39 -13.16 0.66
CA CYS A 183 -7.50 -12.76 1.53
C CYS A 183 -8.04 -11.36 1.14
N MET A 184 -9.19 -11.31 0.49
CA MET A 184 -9.94 -10.07 0.24
C MET A 184 -11.27 -10.03 0.96
N SER A 185 -11.66 -8.84 1.43
CA SER A 185 -13.01 -8.57 1.92
C SER A 185 -14.05 -8.87 0.83
N ALA A 186 -14.94 -9.84 1.08
CA ALA A 186 -16.07 -10.13 0.20
C ALA A 186 -16.99 -8.90 -0.03
N PRO A 187 -17.32 -8.09 0.99
CA PRO A 187 -18.04 -6.82 0.80
C PRO A 187 -17.39 -5.87 -0.22
N LYS A 188 -16.05 -5.76 -0.19
CA LYS A 188 -15.30 -4.92 -1.14
C LYS A 188 -15.39 -5.49 -2.55
N LEU A 189 -15.25 -6.80 -2.68
CA LEU A 189 -15.30 -7.47 -3.98
C LEU A 189 -16.67 -7.30 -4.64
N VAL A 190 -17.76 -7.56 -3.91
CA VAL A 190 -19.12 -7.39 -4.42
C VAL A 190 -19.35 -5.95 -4.86
N LYS A 191 -18.93 -4.96 -4.07
CA LYS A 191 -19.05 -3.55 -4.44
C LYS A 191 -18.30 -3.20 -5.73
N LEU A 192 -17.07 -3.70 -5.91
CA LEU A 192 -16.29 -3.49 -7.13
C LEU A 192 -16.96 -4.13 -8.36
N LEU A 193 -17.56 -5.30 -8.19
CA LEU A 193 -18.27 -5.99 -9.27
C LEU A 193 -19.60 -5.29 -9.63
N GLU A 194 -20.41 -4.92 -8.63
CA GLU A 194 -21.69 -4.22 -8.85
C GLU A 194 -21.48 -2.83 -9.48
N SER A 195 -20.44 -2.11 -9.07
CA SER A 195 -20.06 -0.81 -9.66
C SER A 195 -19.34 -0.91 -11.01
N LYS A 196 -18.99 -2.12 -11.46
CA LYS A 196 -18.17 -2.36 -12.66
C LYS A 196 -16.79 -1.67 -12.61
N GLU A 197 -16.25 -1.52 -11.41
CA GLU A 197 -14.92 -0.91 -11.15
C GLU A 197 -13.82 -1.95 -10.93
N ALA A 198 -14.14 -3.25 -10.99
CA ALA A 198 -13.16 -4.32 -10.94
C ALA A 198 -12.23 -4.28 -12.17
N ASN A 199 -10.93 -4.19 -11.92
CA ASN A 199 -9.90 -4.20 -12.97
C ASN A 199 -9.32 -5.61 -13.17
N HIS A 200 -8.46 -5.77 -14.19
CA HIS A 200 -7.82 -7.06 -14.49
C HIS A 200 -7.09 -7.69 -13.29
N ILE A 201 -6.45 -6.90 -12.42
CA ILE A 201 -5.75 -7.40 -11.22
C ILE A 201 -6.74 -8.04 -10.25
N GLU A 202 -7.90 -7.41 -10.05
CA GLU A 202 -8.93 -7.98 -9.18
C GLU A 202 -9.54 -9.24 -9.79
N PHE A 203 -9.73 -9.29 -11.12
CA PHE A 203 -10.15 -10.53 -11.79
C PHE A 203 -9.09 -11.64 -11.71
N CYS A 204 -7.79 -11.34 -11.85
CA CYS A 204 -6.72 -12.31 -11.61
C CYS A 204 -6.79 -12.86 -10.19
N ARG A 205 -6.98 -12.00 -9.18
CA ARG A 205 -7.10 -12.45 -7.78
C ARG A 205 -8.30 -13.35 -7.56
N ILE A 206 -9.47 -13.01 -8.11
CA ILE A 206 -10.66 -13.87 -8.05
C ILE A 206 -10.35 -15.22 -8.68
N LYS A 207 -9.78 -15.22 -9.88
CA LYS A 207 -9.42 -16.44 -10.61
C LYS A 207 -8.43 -17.30 -9.81
N ASN A 208 -7.39 -16.70 -9.23
CA ASN A 208 -6.42 -17.44 -8.41
C ASN A 208 -7.09 -18.13 -7.22
N ILE A 209 -7.95 -17.43 -6.47
CA ILE A 209 -8.68 -18.05 -5.34
C ILE A 209 -9.53 -19.22 -5.82
N VAL A 210 -10.23 -19.03 -6.93
CA VAL A 210 -11.11 -20.03 -7.52
C VAL A 210 -10.31 -21.24 -8.00
N ASP A 211 -9.21 -21.02 -8.72
CA ASP A 211 -8.32 -22.08 -9.21
C ASP A 211 -7.68 -22.86 -8.08
N GLU A 212 -7.33 -22.21 -6.97
CA GLU A 212 -6.83 -22.89 -5.77
C GLU A 212 -7.91 -23.78 -5.13
N ILE A 213 -9.17 -23.35 -5.09
CA ILE A 213 -10.29 -24.20 -4.64
C ILE A 213 -10.44 -25.41 -5.57
N LEU A 214 -10.34 -25.20 -6.89
CA LEU A 214 -10.40 -26.29 -7.86
C LEU A 214 -9.22 -27.26 -7.68
N GLN A 215 -8.02 -26.76 -7.44
CA GLN A 215 -6.84 -27.58 -7.12
C GLN A 215 -7.05 -28.40 -5.85
N MET A 216 -7.59 -27.80 -4.79
CA MET A 216 -7.93 -28.53 -3.56
C MET A 216 -8.92 -29.65 -3.84
N SER A 217 -9.96 -29.39 -4.65
CA SER A 217 -11.00 -30.39 -4.95
C SER A 217 -10.47 -31.60 -5.73
N ARG A 218 -9.44 -31.41 -6.57
CA ARG A 218 -8.82 -32.44 -7.41
C ARG A 218 -7.78 -33.27 -6.67
N SER A 219 -7.17 -32.74 -5.63
CA SER A 219 -6.20 -33.45 -4.79
C SER A 219 -6.90 -34.31 -3.76
N SER A 220 -6.54 -35.60 -3.67
CA SER A 220 -7.13 -36.52 -2.69
C SER A 220 -6.86 -36.12 -1.24
N GLU A 221 -5.68 -35.56 -0.95
CA GLU A 221 -5.32 -35.05 0.39
C GLU A 221 -6.11 -33.77 0.72
N LEU A 222 -6.15 -32.82 -0.21
CA LEU A 222 -6.74 -31.49 0.04
C LEU A 222 -8.27 -31.46 -0.09
N SER A 223 -8.87 -32.39 -0.84
CA SER A 223 -10.32 -32.44 -1.05
C SER A 223 -11.06 -32.72 0.26
N SER A 224 -10.48 -33.57 1.11
CA SER A 224 -11.01 -33.82 2.46
C SER A 224 -10.95 -32.58 3.36
N ILE A 225 -9.88 -31.77 3.24
CA ILE A 225 -9.77 -30.48 3.93
C ILE A 225 -10.83 -29.50 3.43
N LEU A 226 -11.00 -29.38 2.10
CA LEU A 226 -11.99 -28.51 1.47
C LEU A 226 -13.41 -28.85 1.95
N GLN A 227 -13.75 -30.14 2.00
CA GLN A 227 -15.08 -30.57 2.44
C GLN A 227 -15.34 -30.23 3.91
N MET A 228 -14.35 -30.39 4.80
CA MET A 228 -14.49 -30.01 6.20
C MET A 228 -14.59 -28.48 6.41
N LEU A 229 -13.98 -27.67 5.53
CA LEU A 229 -14.03 -26.20 5.61
C LEU A 229 -15.42 -25.63 5.33
N LEU A 230 -16.32 -26.40 4.70
CA LEU A 230 -17.68 -25.93 4.36
C LEU A 230 -18.52 -25.60 5.59
N ASP A 231 -18.41 -26.38 6.67
CA ASP A 231 -19.21 -26.18 7.89
C ASP A 231 -18.82 -24.89 8.65
N PRO A 232 -17.53 -24.62 8.93
CA PRO A 232 -17.10 -23.32 9.46
C PRO A 232 -17.44 -22.15 8.53
N THR A 233 -17.31 -22.34 7.21
CA THR A 233 -17.63 -21.31 6.22
C THR A 233 -19.13 -20.99 6.21
N TRP A 234 -19.99 -22.00 6.31
CA TRP A 234 -21.42 -21.81 6.44
C TRP A 234 -21.77 -21.03 7.71
N LEU A 235 -21.16 -21.35 8.85
CA LEU A 235 -21.38 -20.61 10.10
C LEU A 235 -20.99 -19.13 9.96
N ALA A 236 -19.84 -18.85 9.32
CA ALA A 236 -19.32 -17.50 9.17
C ALA A 236 -20.10 -16.64 8.14
N THR A 237 -20.64 -17.26 7.10
CA THR A 237 -21.26 -16.56 5.95
C THR A 237 -22.80 -16.66 5.92
N GLY A 238 -23.36 -17.56 6.72
CA GLY A 238 -24.77 -17.99 6.65
C GLY A 238 -25.16 -18.60 5.30
N LEU A 239 -24.20 -18.94 4.43
CA LEU A 239 -24.45 -19.48 3.08
C LEU A 239 -24.10 -20.97 3.07
N LYS A 240 -25.13 -21.82 2.97
CA LYS A 240 -24.93 -23.27 2.89
C LYS A 240 -24.76 -23.66 1.42
N ILE A 241 -23.58 -24.13 1.07
CA ILE A 241 -23.27 -24.62 -0.28
C ILE A 241 -22.73 -26.05 -0.16
N GLU A 242 -23.15 -26.91 -1.09
CA GLU A 242 -22.60 -28.26 -1.25
C GLU A 242 -21.28 -28.20 -2.03
N CYS A 243 -20.32 -29.08 -1.70
CA CYS A 243 -18.99 -29.07 -2.31
C CYS A 243 -19.04 -29.09 -3.84
N ASP A 244 -19.86 -29.97 -4.42
CA ASP A 244 -19.99 -30.14 -5.87
C ASP A 244 -20.52 -28.86 -6.55
N ASN A 245 -21.49 -28.19 -5.91
CA ASN A 245 -22.02 -26.92 -6.42
C ASN A 245 -20.97 -25.82 -6.34
N LEU A 246 -20.19 -25.75 -5.25
CA LEU A 246 -19.08 -24.80 -5.11
C LEU A 246 -18.04 -25.01 -6.22
N VAL A 247 -17.62 -26.26 -6.44
CA VAL A 247 -16.62 -26.60 -7.48
C VAL A 247 -17.13 -26.22 -8.87
N LYS A 248 -18.39 -26.55 -9.19
CA LYS A 248 -18.99 -26.22 -10.48
C LYS A 248 -19.05 -24.70 -10.74
N GLU A 249 -19.47 -23.91 -9.75
CA GLU A 249 -19.50 -22.45 -9.87
C GLU A 249 -18.08 -21.88 -10.00
N CYS A 250 -17.11 -22.43 -9.26
CA CYS A 250 -15.70 -22.11 -9.40
C CYS A 250 -15.19 -22.38 -10.83
N GLU A 251 -15.50 -23.53 -11.42
CA GLU A 251 -15.12 -23.84 -12.81
C GLU A 251 -15.68 -22.80 -13.80
N SER A 252 -16.96 -22.45 -13.65
CA SER A 252 -17.61 -21.45 -14.51
C SER A 252 -16.97 -20.07 -14.38
N ILE A 253 -16.67 -19.63 -13.15
CA ILE A 253 -16.04 -18.33 -12.89
C ILE A 253 -14.61 -18.32 -13.46
N SER A 254 -13.83 -19.37 -13.20
CA SER A 254 -12.45 -19.48 -13.69
C SER A 254 -12.39 -19.46 -15.21
N GLN A 255 -13.27 -20.21 -15.87
CA GLN A 255 -13.38 -20.22 -17.33
C GLN A 255 -13.74 -18.83 -17.87
N ARG A 256 -14.80 -18.21 -17.35
CA ARG A 256 -15.27 -16.91 -17.85
C ARG A 256 -14.23 -15.81 -17.70
N ILE A 257 -13.52 -15.78 -16.57
CA ILE A 257 -12.43 -14.84 -16.37
C ILE A 257 -11.28 -15.17 -17.32
N GLY A 258 -10.84 -16.43 -17.40
CA GLY A 258 -9.74 -16.87 -18.25
C GLY A 258 -10.01 -16.71 -19.76
N GLU A 259 -11.26 -16.67 -20.20
CA GLU A 259 -11.63 -16.31 -21.57
C GLU A 259 -11.49 -14.82 -21.85
N THR A 260 -11.50 -13.97 -20.82
CA THR A 260 -11.52 -12.50 -20.96
C THR A 260 -10.14 -11.87 -20.73
N ILE A 261 -9.48 -12.22 -19.64
CA ILE A 261 -8.19 -11.62 -19.25
C ILE A 261 -7.01 -12.43 -19.82
N SER A 262 -5.91 -11.76 -20.12
CA SER A 262 -4.65 -12.45 -20.43
C SER A 262 -4.04 -12.99 -19.13
N LEU A 263 -3.48 -14.19 -19.19
CA LEU A 263 -2.80 -14.85 -18.08
C LEU A 263 -1.28 -14.81 -18.29
N ASP A 264 -0.53 -15.04 -17.22
CA ASP A 264 0.93 -15.02 -17.27
C ASP A 264 1.46 -16.04 -18.28
N GLY A 265 2.26 -15.57 -19.23
CA GLY A 265 2.81 -16.37 -20.32
C GLY A 265 1.97 -16.39 -21.60
N ASP A 266 0.85 -15.66 -21.66
CA ASP A 266 0.14 -15.42 -22.92
C ASP A 266 0.98 -14.54 -23.86
N GLU A 267 1.06 -14.91 -25.15
CA GLU A 267 1.77 -14.15 -26.19
C GLU A 267 1.30 -12.68 -26.28
N ASP A 268 0.03 -12.43 -25.96
CA ASP A 268 -0.59 -11.10 -25.92
C ASP A 268 0.04 -10.15 -24.88
N GLN A 269 0.88 -10.65 -23.98
CA GLN A 269 1.61 -9.86 -22.97
C GLN A 269 2.93 -9.28 -23.50
N GLU A 270 3.46 -9.79 -24.61
CA GLU A 270 4.77 -9.37 -25.11
C GLU A 270 4.73 -7.92 -25.60
N ILE A 271 5.62 -7.08 -25.06
CA ILE A 271 5.76 -5.69 -25.48
C ILE A 271 6.39 -5.66 -26.88
N SER A 272 5.87 -4.80 -27.75
CA SER A 272 6.37 -4.66 -29.12
C SER A 272 7.84 -4.22 -29.11
N SER A 273 8.62 -4.68 -30.09
CA SER A 273 10.02 -4.30 -30.25
C SER A 273 10.37 -4.07 -31.72
N PHE A 274 11.15 -3.03 -32.00
CA PHE A 274 11.69 -2.73 -33.32
C PHE A 274 13.15 -2.32 -33.19
N SER A 275 14.03 -2.81 -34.05
CA SER A 275 15.48 -2.61 -33.93
C SER A 275 15.94 -1.15 -33.94
N ASN A 276 15.15 -0.27 -34.56
CA ASN A 276 15.49 1.14 -34.77
C ASN A 276 14.81 2.07 -33.74
N ILE A 277 13.99 1.53 -32.84
CA ILE A 277 13.29 2.29 -31.80
C ILE A 277 13.74 1.75 -30.43
N PRO A 278 14.13 2.61 -29.47
CA PRO A 278 14.45 2.18 -28.11
C PRO A 278 13.27 1.46 -27.44
N GLU A 279 13.54 0.32 -26.80
CA GLU A 279 12.52 -0.49 -26.09
C GLU A 279 11.73 0.31 -25.04
N GLU A 280 12.36 1.31 -24.43
CA GLU A 280 11.73 2.20 -23.43
C GLU A 280 10.46 2.88 -23.96
N PHE A 281 10.41 3.20 -25.25
CA PHE A 281 9.22 3.78 -25.88
C PHE A 281 8.02 2.84 -25.79
N PHE A 282 8.18 1.57 -26.19
CA PHE A 282 7.10 0.60 -26.16
C PHE A 282 6.72 0.22 -24.73
N VAL A 283 7.68 0.17 -23.80
CA VAL A 283 7.36 -0.02 -22.38
C VAL A 283 6.46 1.08 -21.84
N ASP A 284 6.78 2.35 -22.12
CA ASP A 284 5.98 3.49 -21.67
C ASP A 284 4.58 3.49 -22.30
N MET A 285 4.48 3.15 -23.59
CA MET A 285 3.23 3.19 -24.34
C MET A 285 2.33 1.98 -24.09
N GLU A 286 2.88 0.78 -23.91
CA GLU A 286 2.13 -0.48 -23.91
C GLU A 286 1.90 -1.07 -22.52
N SER A 287 2.81 -0.86 -21.55
CA SER A 287 2.73 -1.49 -20.20
C SER A 287 1.45 -1.14 -19.41
N THR A 288 0.77 -0.06 -19.78
CA THR A 288 -0.45 0.40 -19.12
C THR A 288 -1.72 -0.26 -19.65
N TRP A 289 -1.67 -1.10 -20.67
CA TRP A 289 -2.88 -1.73 -21.21
C TRP A 289 -2.63 -3.11 -21.83
N LYS A 290 -1.45 -3.36 -22.39
CA LYS A 290 -1.10 -4.64 -23.01
C LYS A 290 -1.04 -5.75 -21.97
N GLY A 291 -1.45 -6.96 -22.35
CA GLY A 291 -1.52 -8.11 -21.45
C GLY A 291 -2.60 -8.06 -20.35
N ARG A 292 -3.59 -7.15 -20.43
CA ARG A 292 -4.70 -7.09 -19.45
C ARG A 292 -5.95 -7.85 -19.87
N VAL A 293 -6.23 -7.83 -21.18
CA VAL A 293 -7.41 -8.42 -21.81
C VAL A 293 -6.93 -9.14 -23.05
N LYS A 294 -7.47 -10.33 -23.32
CA LYS A 294 -7.08 -11.10 -24.50
C LYS A 294 -7.36 -10.31 -25.77
N ARG A 295 -6.42 -10.37 -26.71
CA ARG A 295 -6.44 -9.59 -27.96
C ARG A 295 -7.74 -9.75 -28.74
N MET A 296 -8.30 -10.96 -28.74
CA MET A 296 -9.57 -11.28 -29.42
C MET A 296 -10.75 -10.36 -29.04
N HIS A 297 -10.74 -9.77 -27.84
CA HIS A 297 -11.81 -8.86 -27.37
C HIS A 297 -11.61 -7.40 -27.79
N ALA A 298 -10.43 -7.05 -28.29
CA ALA A 298 -10.06 -5.69 -28.68
C ALA A 298 -9.22 -5.66 -29.98
N GLU A 299 -9.35 -6.67 -30.85
CA GLU A 299 -8.48 -6.88 -32.02
C GLU A 299 -8.27 -5.61 -32.83
N LYS A 300 -9.36 -4.89 -33.14
CA LYS A 300 -9.29 -3.65 -33.90
C LYS A 300 -8.34 -2.62 -33.29
N ALA A 301 -8.39 -2.43 -31.97
CA ALA A 301 -7.53 -1.47 -31.29
C ALA A 301 -6.07 -1.94 -31.28
N PHE A 302 -5.83 -3.23 -31.08
CA PHE A 302 -4.49 -3.82 -31.18
C PHE A 302 -3.91 -3.64 -32.60
N SER A 303 -4.67 -3.96 -33.65
CA SER A 303 -4.21 -3.80 -35.04
C SER A 303 -3.92 -2.32 -35.39
N GLU A 304 -4.71 -1.39 -34.86
CA GLU A 304 -4.47 0.05 -35.06
C GLU A 304 -3.17 0.52 -34.41
N VAL A 305 -2.85 0.02 -33.21
CA VAL A 305 -1.60 0.31 -32.51
C VAL A 305 -0.40 -0.30 -33.24
N GLU A 306 -0.50 -1.56 -33.68
CA GLU A 306 0.56 -2.24 -34.44
C GLU A 306 0.87 -1.48 -35.74
N ARG A 307 -0.16 -1.12 -36.50
CA ARG A 307 0.01 -0.33 -37.73
C ARG A 307 0.64 1.04 -37.44
N ALA A 308 0.30 1.67 -36.32
CA ALA A 308 0.91 2.93 -35.92
C ALA A 308 2.38 2.77 -35.50
N ALA A 309 2.73 1.66 -34.85
CA ALA A 309 4.09 1.31 -34.48
C ALA A 309 4.96 1.00 -35.72
N GLU A 310 4.41 0.28 -36.70
CA GLU A 310 5.05 0.04 -38.00
C GLU A 310 5.32 1.36 -38.73
N ALA A 311 4.32 2.23 -38.86
CA ALA A 311 4.47 3.53 -39.52
C ALA A 311 5.50 4.42 -38.80
N LEU A 312 5.57 4.36 -37.47
CA LEU A 312 6.59 5.05 -36.69
C LEU A 312 7.99 4.47 -36.96
N SER A 313 8.13 3.15 -36.99
CA SER A 313 9.39 2.47 -37.28
C SER A 313 9.91 2.80 -38.68
N GLU A 314 9.03 2.83 -39.68
CA GLU A 314 9.37 3.25 -41.04
C GLU A 314 9.86 4.71 -41.08
N ALA A 315 9.13 5.64 -40.46
CA ALA A 315 9.51 7.05 -40.44
C ALA A 315 10.86 7.28 -39.71
N VAL A 316 11.07 6.64 -38.56
CA VAL A 316 12.34 6.74 -37.82
C VAL A 316 13.49 6.15 -38.64
N THR A 317 13.23 5.06 -39.36
CA THR A 317 14.23 4.43 -40.22
C THR A 317 14.58 5.34 -41.40
N GLU A 318 13.60 5.92 -42.08
CA GLU A 318 13.83 6.82 -43.22
C GLU A 318 14.63 8.07 -42.79
N ASP A 319 14.23 8.71 -41.69
CA ASP A 319 14.80 9.99 -41.26
C ASP A 319 16.17 9.83 -40.59
N PHE A 320 16.36 8.82 -39.73
CA PHE A 320 17.53 8.72 -38.86
C PHE A 320 18.55 7.67 -39.28
N LEU A 321 18.14 6.57 -39.96
CA LEU A 321 19.08 5.51 -40.35
C LEU A 321 20.20 6.01 -41.28
N PRO A 322 19.97 6.88 -42.27
CA PRO A 322 21.04 7.43 -43.10
C PRO A 322 22.06 8.24 -42.29
N ILE A 323 21.58 9.00 -41.29
CA ILE A 323 22.41 9.83 -40.41
C ILE A 323 23.26 8.94 -39.50
N VAL A 324 22.63 7.96 -38.84
CA VAL A 324 23.31 6.97 -37.98
C VAL A 324 24.38 6.20 -38.77
N SER A 325 24.06 5.77 -39.98
CA SER A 325 24.99 5.03 -40.85
C SER A 325 26.20 5.90 -41.23
N ARG A 326 25.99 7.18 -41.52
CA ARG A 326 27.07 8.13 -41.84
C ARG A 326 27.96 8.41 -40.62
N VAL A 327 27.37 8.62 -39.44
CA VAL A 327 28.12 8.82 -38.19
C VAL A 327 28.97 7.58 -37.87
N LYS A 328 28.38 6.38 -37.98
CA LYS A 328 29.10 5.12 -37.78
C LYS A 328 30.26 4.94 -38.79
N ALA A 329 30.04 5.28 -40.06
CA ALA A 329 31.08 5.17 -41.10
C ALA A 329 32.25 6.15 -40.90
N ILE A 330 32.00 7.36 -40.38
CA ILE A 330 33.04 8.37 -40.12
C ILE A 330 33.90 8.00 -38.90
N MET A 331 33.34 7.27 -37.92
CA MET A 331 33.96 7.03 -36.62
C MET A 331 34.64 5.65 -36.49
N SER A 332 34.70 4.88 -37.59
CA SER A 332 35.06 3.46 -37.59
C SER A 332 36.54 3.03 -37.44
N PRO A 333 37.56 3.87 -37.15
CA PRO A 333 38.87 3.33 -36.74
C PRO A 333 39.23 3.48 -35.25
N LEU A 334 38.55 4.32 -34.46
CA LEU A 334 39.09 4.83 -33.19
C LEU A 334 38.13 4.79 -31.98
N GLY A 335 37.22 3.82 -31.93
CA GLY A 335 36.47 3.50 -30.70
C GLY A 335 35.62 4.65 -30.13
N GLY A 336 35.09 5.52 -30.99
CA GLY A 336 34.22 6.63 -30.60
C GLY A 336 32.75 6.23 -30.40
N PRO A 337 31.93 7.10 -29.77
CA PRO A 337 30.54 6.83 -29.43
C PRO A 337 29.71 6.42 -30.65
N LYS A 338 28.94 5.33 -30.54
CA LYS A 338 28.04 4.87 -31.60
C LYS A 338 26.87 5.85 -31.67
N GLY A 339 26.63 6.49 -32.82
CA GLY A 339 25.42 7.29 -33.01
C GLY A 339 24.19 6.41 -32.82
N GLU A 340 23.44 6.65 -31.76
CA GLU A 340 22.25 5.89 -31.38
C GLU A 340 21.02 6.81 -31.36
N ILE A 341 19.87 6.22 -31.68
CA ILE A 341 18.59 6.91 -31.62
C ILE A 341 18.12 6.83 -30.16
N SER A 342 17.84 7.97 -29.55
CA SER A 342 17.29 8.02 -28.19
C SER A 342 15.87 8.56 -28.18
N TYR A 343 15.08 8.00 -27.28
CA TYR A 343 13.72 8.42 -26.97
C TYR A 343 13.75 9.28 -25.70
N GLY A 344 13.07 10.44 -25.75
CA GLY A 344 12.86 11.30 -24.60
C GLY A 344 11.43 11.85 -24.57
N THR A 345 10.96 12.25 -23.39
CA THR A 345 9.62 12.79 -23.20
C THR A 345 9.67 14.29 -22.88
N GLU A 346 8.89 15.09 -23.61
CA GLU A 346 8.65 16.50 -23.29
C GLU A 346 7.15 16.70 -23.01
N ILE A 347 6.82 17.42 -21.94
CA ILE A 347 5.42 17.74 -21.60
C ILE A 347 5.07 19.04 -22.29
N ALA A 348 4.23 18.96 -23.33
CA ALA A 348 3.61 20.14 -23.95
C ALA A 348 2.10 20.05 -23.76
N ASP A 349 1.48 21.14 -23.30
CA ASP A 349 0.03 21.25 -23.09
C ASP A 349 -0.61 20.18 -22.19
N GLY A 350 0.14 19.68 -21.20
CA GLY A 350 -0.34 18.65 -20.27
C GLY A 350 -0.41 17.23 -20.86
N CYS A 351 0.05 17.03 -22.09
CA CYS A 351 0.19 15.73 -22.74
C CYS A 351 1.69 15.39 -22.90
N THR A 352 2.07 14.16 -22.56
CA THR A 352 3.44 13.67 -22.78
C THR A 352 3.64 13.49 -24.28
N ARG A 353 4.54 14.27 -24.90
CA ARG A 353 4.89 14.13 -26.32
C ARG A 353 6.22 13.38 -26.44
N PRO A 354 6.30 12.33 -27.26
CA PRO A 354 7.56 11.67 -27.55
C PRO A 354 8.44 12.60 -28.39
N THR A 355 9.71 12.71 -28.01
CA THR A 355 10.73 13.46 -28.75
C THR A 355 11.89 12.53 -29.10
N TRP A 356 12.38 12.65 -30.34
CA TRP A 356 13.46 11.84 -30.87
C TRP A 356 14.71 12.69 -31.00
N LYS A 357 15.82 12.26 -30.38
CA LYS A 357 17.09 12.97 -30.45
C LYS A 357 18.21 11.96 -30.74
N LEU A 358 19.11 12.34 -31.64
CA LEU A 358 20.35 11.62 -31.85
C LEU A 358 21.32 11.99 -30.71
N VAL A 359 21.89 10.99 -30.04
CA VAL A 359 22.84 11.20 -28.94
C VAL A 359 24.08 10.34 -29.13
N ASP A 360 25.19 10.80 -28.57
CA ASP A 360 26.46 10.07 -28.56
C ASP A 360 26.35 8.84 -27.65
N GLY A 361 26.47 7.63 -28.20
CA GLY A 361 26.39 6.38 -27.42
C GLY A 361 27.66 6.11 -26.61
N VAL A 362 27.55 5.86 -25.30
CA VAL A 362 28.73 5.61 -24.44
C VAL A 362 29.16 4.14 -24.54
N CYS A 363 30.42 3.91 -24.96
CA CYS A 363 31.02 2.57 -25.00
C CYS A 363 31.24 2.07 -23.55
N ARG A 364 30.49 1.06 -23.12
CA ARG A 364 30.64 0.45 -21.78
C ARG A 364 31.72 -0.63 -21.70
N GLU A 365 32.27 -1.02 -22.85
CA GLU A 365 33.42 -1.91 -22.95
C GLU A 365 34.51 -1.17 -23.70
N SER A 366 35.46 -0.56 -22.99
CA SER A 366 36.55 0.14 -23.65
C SER A 366 37.87 -0.17 -22.97
N LEU A 367 38.84 -0.52 -23.81
CA LEU A 367 40.28 -0.64 -23.61
C LEU A 367 40.92 0.70 -23.17
N ALA A 368 40.24 1.45 -22.30
CA ALA A 368 40.58 2.80 -21.88
C ALA A 368 41.89 2.80 -21.08
N PHE A 369 42.13 1.77 -20.27
CA PHE A 369 43.38 1.60 -19.53
C PHE A 369 44.56 1.26 -20.46
N GLU A 370 44.38 0.35 -21.42
CA GLU A 370 45.39 0.05 -22.44
C GLU A 370 45.73 1.28 -23.31
N THR A 371 44.73 2.10 -23.62
CA THR A 371 44.93 3.34 -24.39
C THR A 371 45.70 4.36 -23.58
N ALA A 372 45.40 4.54 -22.30
CA ALA A 372 46.14 5.43 -21.40
C ALA A 372 47.61 5.00 -21.24
N GLN A 373 47.90 3.70 -21.21
CA GLN A 373 49.26 3.17 -21.12
C GLN A 373 50.06 3.45 -22.40
N ARG A 374 49.41 3.31 -23.56
CA ARG A 374 50.02 3.55 -24.87
C ARG A 374 50.31 5.03 -25.13
N GLU A 375 49.50 5.92 -24.55
CA GLU A 375 49.68 7.38 -24.62
C GLU A 375 50.64 7.93 -23.54
N GLY A 376 51.35 7.04 -22.82
CA GLY A 376 52.45 7.42 -21.93
C GLY A 376 52.04 7.91 -20.55
N ILE A 377 50.81 7.64 -20.12
CA ILE A 377 50.40 7.86 -18.73
C ILE A 377 51.15 6.86 -17.83
N PRO A 378 51.76 7.31 -16.71
CA PRO A 378 52.47 6.41 -15.81
C PRO A 378 51.58 5.26 -15.31
N GLU A 379 52.11 4.03 -15.33
CA GLU A 379 51.38 2.81 -14.97
C GLU A 379 50.73 2.89 -13.58
N GLU A 380 51.35 3.60 -12.63
CA GLU A 380 50.79 3.82 -11.29
C GLU A 380 49.49 4.63 -11.28
N ILE A 381 49.33 5.59 -12.21
CA ILE A 381 48.10 6.37 -12.34
C ILE A 381 46.99 5.51 -12.94
N ILE A 382 47.35 4.66 -13.92
CA ILE A 382 46.41 3.76 -14.59
C ILE A 382 45.94 2.68 -13.62
N ARG A 383 46.86 2.05 -12.89
CA ARG A 383 46.57 1.05 -11.85
C ARG A 383 45.66 1.63 -10.77
N ARG A 384 45.92 2.87 -10.33
CA ARG A 384 45.05 3.55 -9.36
C ARG A 384 43.68 3.88 -9.94
N ALA A 385 43.59 4.22 -11.21
CA ALA A 385 42.33 4.45 -11.89
C ALA A 385 41.54 3.14 -12.09
N GLU A 386 42.22 2.03 -12.39
CA GLU A 386 41.64 0.68 -12.41
C GLU A 386 41.10 0.30 -11.04
N GLU A 387 41.90 0.44 -9.98
CA GLU A 387 41.50 0.16 -8.59
C GLU A 387 40.27 0.98 -8.19
N LEU A 388 40.21 2.28 -8.54
CA LEU A 388 39.05 3.12 -8.29
C LEU A 388 37.82 2.69 -9.11
N TYR A 389 38.02 2.33 -10.38
CA TYR A 389 36.96 1.85 -11.26
C TYR A 389 36.35 0.54 -10.76
N PHE A 390 37.20 -0.42 -10.36
CA PHE A 390 36.78 -1.68 -9.75
C PHE A 390 36.21 -1.49 -8.34
N SER A 391 36.66 -0.49 -7.58
CA SER A 391 36.08 -0.18 -6.26
C SER A 391 34.68 0.43 -6.37
N ILE A 392 34.39 1.18 -7.43
CA ILE A 392 33.07 1.77 -7.67
C ILE A 392 32.10 0.73 -8.25
N ASN A 393 32.59 -0.19 -9.08
CA ASN A 393 31.76 -1.21 -9.74
C ASN A 393 31.74 -2.58 -9.04
N GLY A 394 32.62 -2.79 -8.05
CA GLY A 394 32.82 -4.06 -7.35
C GLY A 394 32.29 -4.04 -5.92
N SER A 395 30.97 -4.10 -5.75
CA SER A 395 30.38 -4.70 -4.56
C SER A 395 29.58 -5.94 -4.97
N GLY A 396 30.32 -7.01 -5.25
CA GLY A 396 29.81 -8.34 -5.57
C GLY A 396 30.91 -9.40 -5.54
N SER A 397 31.30 -9.83 -4.32
CA SER A 397 32.25 -10.92 -3.97
C SER A 397 33.71 -10.73 -4.46
N CYS A 398 34.78 -11.14 -3.76
CA CYS A 398 35.01 -12.31 -2.93
C CYS A 398 36.15 -12.08 -1.92
N SER A 399 36.18 -12.93 -0.90
CA SER A 399 37.10 -13.07 0.22
C SER A 399 38.43 -13.78 -0.07
N GLN A 400 39.41 -13.49 0.81
CA GLN A 400 40.55 -14.29 1.33
C GLN A 400 42.01 -14.00 0.87
N ILE A 401 42.85 -14.01 1.92
CA ILE A 401 44.29 -14.31 2.08
C ILE A 401 45.27 -13.12 2.22
N ASP A 402 45.67 -12.89 3.48
CA ASP A 402 47.01 -12.74 4.12
C ASP A 402 48.15 -12.03 3.32
N ASP A 403 49.06 -11.22 3.88
CA ASP A 403 49.76 -11.33 5.17
C ASP A 403 50.63 -10.08 5.46
N ALA A 404 50.94 -9.85 6.75
CA ALA A 404 52.10 -9.13 7.33
C ALA A 404 52.28 -7.59 7.09
N LYS A 405 52.83 -6.74 7.99
CA LYS A 405 53.19 -6.68 9.43
C LYS A 405 53.78 -5.26 9.65
N ILE A 406 53.52 -4.65 10.83
CA ILE A 406 54.46 -3.80 11.62
C ILE A 406 54.75 -2.38 11.04
N GLU A 407 54.76 -1.24 11.76
CA GLU A 407 55.13 -0.91 13.14
C GLU A 407 54.51 0.43 13.61
N HIS A 408 54.46 0.58 14.93
CA HIS A 408 54.15 1.78 15.70
C HIS A 408 55.10 2.96 15.44
N LEU A 409 54.65 4.20 15.73
CA LEU A 409 55.23 5.08 16.76
C LEU A 409 54.62 6.51 16.66
N SER A 410 53.90 6.92 17.70
CA SER A 410 53.86 8.31 18.18
C SER A 410 54.86 8.41 19.33
N PRO A 411 55.41 9.60 19.65
CA PRO A 411 54.80 10.40 20.74
C PRO A 411 54.97 11.93 20.58
N GLY A 412 54.03 12.74 21.07
CA GLY A 412 54.14 13.48 22.34
C GLY A 412 54.57 14.93 22.06
N SER A 413 54.33 15.98 22.84
CA SER A 413 53.51 16.31 24.01
C SER A 413 53.67 17.84 24.21
N ASP A 414 52.77 18.42 25.02
CA ASP A 414 53.03 19.57 25.93
C ASP A 414 52.76 21.06 25.56
N VAL A 415 51.72 21.57 26.26
CA VAL A 415 51.75 22.66 27.28
C VAL A 415 51.36 24.12 26.91
N ASN A 416 50.21 24.52 27.53
CA ASN A 416 49.78 25.78 28.19
C ASN A 416 49.82 27.18 27.55
N GLY A 417 48.71 27.91 27.78
CA GLY A 417 48.70 29.37 27.98
C GLY A 417 47.29 30.00 27.95
N PHE A 418 46.84 30.52 29.11
CA PHE A 418 45.60 31.33 29.36
C PHE A 418 45.58 32.65 28.52
N TYR A 419 44.54 33.50 28.39
CA TYR A 419 43.64 34.16 29.36
C TYR A 419 42.47 34.89 28.64
N GLU A 420 41.28 34.88 29.29
CA GLU A 420 40.27 35.97 29.56
C GLU A 420 40.17 37.23 28.67
N ALA A 421 39.09 38.01 28.59
CA ALA A 421 37.68 38.04 29.01
C ALA A 421 37.09 39.30 28.32
N SER A 422 35.78 39.40 28.08
CA SER A 422 34.87 40.37 28.74
C SER A 422 33.98 41.01 27.67
N ASP A 423 32.79 41.55 27.89
CA ASP A 423 31.77 41.52 28.93
C ASP A 423 30.67 42.48 28.41
N SER A 424 29.48 42.45 29.01
CA SER A 424 28.47 43.53 29.08
C SER A 424 27.06 43.13 28.66
N LEU A 425 26.32 42.75 29.69
CA LEU A 425 24.88 42.67 29.81
C LEU A 425 24.41 43.97 30.50
N ARG A 426 23.31 44.61 30.03
CA ARG A 426 22.11 45.04 30.82
C ARG A 426 21.49 46.44 30.58
N ARG A 427 20.13 46.38 30.49
CA ARG A 427 19.05 47.28 31.00
C ARG A 427 18.51 48.38 30.07
N ILE A 428 17.20 48.70 30.01
CA ILE A 428 15.90 48.13 30.47
C ILE A 428 14.77 48.99 29.82
N SER A 429 13.60 48.38 29.56
CA SER A 429 12.22 48.94 29.61
C SER A 429 11.56 49.72 28.44
N ASN A 430 10.52 49.05 27.93
CA ASN A 430 9.13 49.50 27.65
C ASN A 430 8.74 50.11 26.31
N GLY A 431 7.86 49.37 25.60
CA GLY A 431 6.68 49.94 24.96
C GLY A 431 6.49 49.62 23.47
N PHE A 432 5.45 48.82 23.20
CA PHE A 432 4.69 48.76 21.94
C PHE A 432 5.18 47.85 20.79
N SER A 433 4.20 47.12 20.25
CA SER A 433 4.29 46.11 19.21
C SER A 433 4.76 46.66 17.87
N SER A 434 5.70 45.97 17.21
CA SER A 434 5.62 45.77 15.76
C SER A 434 6.45 44.56 15.33
N PHE A 435 5.80 43.72 14.53
CA PHE A 435 6.34 42.71 13.61
C PHE A 435 7.86 42.73 13.42
N ARG A 436 8.55 41.70 13.94
CA ARG A 436 9.86 41.29 13.44
C ARG A 436 9.74 39.90 12.84
N THR A 437 9.67 39.88 11.51
CA THR A 437 9.97 38.74 10.66
C THR A 437 11.30 38.13 11.12
N GLU A 438 11.23 36.92 11.70
CA GLU A 438 12.42 36.14 12.05
C GLU A 438 13.21 35.87 10.76
N ILE A 439 14.49 36.21 10.78
CA ILE A 439 15.45 35.82 9.75
C ILE A 439 15.66 34.31 9.94
N SER A 440 14.82 33.50 9.28
CA SER A 440 14.88 32.03 9.34
C SER A 440 16.20 31.51 8.75
N ASN A 441 16.74 30.45 9.35
CA ASN A 441 17.96 29.77 8.89
C ASN A 441 17.77 29.28 7.43
N PRO A 442 18.77 29.33 6.52
CA PRO A 442 18.63 28.84 5.14
C PRO A 442 18.03 27.43 5.00
N LYS A 443 18.23 26.57 6.01
CA LYS A 443 17.63 25.23 6.07
C LYS A 443 16.11 25.26 6.37
N GLU A 444 15.66 26.18 7.22
CA GLU A 444 14.24 26.40 7.51
C GLU A 444 13.50 27.03 6.34
N ILE A 445 14.17 27.92 5.59
CA ILE A 445 13.62 28.51 4.37
C ILE A 445 13.37 27.40 3.34
N LEU A 446 14.35 26.52 3.10
CA LEU A 446 14.20 25.39 2.19
C LEU A 446 13.08 24.44 2.65
N LEU A 447 12.97 24.15 3.96
CA LEU A 447 11.91 23.29 4.50
C LEU A 447 10.52 23.90 4.29
N LYS A 448 10.33 25.20 4.59
CA LYS A 448 9.07 25.92 4.37
C LYS A 448 8.70 25.99 2.89
N GLU A 449 9.70 26.16 2.02
CA GLU A 449 9.49 26.17 0.57
C GLU A 449 9.04 24.79 0.07
N VAL A 450 9.70 23.71 0.50
CA VAL A 450 9.32 22.33 0.15
C VAL A 450 7.92 22.01 0.68
N GLU A 451 7.62 22.35 1.94
CA GLU A 451 6.31 22.16 2.57
C GLU A 451 5.18 22.88 1.82
N SER A 452 5.38 24.14 1.45
CA SER A 452 4.41 24.93 0.68
C SER A 452 4.15 24.30 -0.70
N ASN A 453 5.22 23.89 -1.39
CA ASN A 453 5.11 23.26 -2.70
C ASN A 453 4.38 21.91 -2.64
N ILE A 454 4.69 21.07 -1.65
CA ILE A 454 4.01 19.77 -1.45
C ILE A 454 2.53 20.00 -1.18
N THR A 455 2.19 20.92 -0.28
CA THR A 455 0.81 21.23 0.10
C THR A 455 0.00 21.69 -1.11
N ILE A 456 0.53 22.62 -1.91
CA ILE A 456 -0.12 23.11 -3.14
C ILE A 456 -0.36 21.98 -4.15
N ILE A 457 0.66 21.14 -4.40
CA ILE A 457 0.57 20.06 -5.39
C ILE A 457 -0.44 19.00 -4.95
N CYS A 458 -0.36 18.57 -3.69
CA CYS A 458 -1.25 17.56 -3.13
C CYS A 458 -2.69 18.08 -3.07
N GLN A 459 -2.91 19.31 -2.62
CA GLN A 459 -4.24 19.91 -2.52
C GLN A 459 -4.87 20.09 -3.91
N LYS A 460 -4.13 20.58 -4.91
CA LYS A 460 -4.63 20.69 -6.28
C LYS A 460 -5.05 19.33 -6.84
N LYS A 461 -4.27 18.27 -6.63
CA LYS A 461 -4.58 16.93 -7.14
C LYS A 461 -5.72 16.26 -6.36
N LEU A 462 -5.79 16.42 -5.04
CA LEU A 462 -6.92 15.93 -4.26
C LEU A 462 -8.22 16.63 -4.67
N ILE A 463 -8.20 17.95 -4.90
CA ILE A 463 -9.34 18.67 -5.46
C ILE A 463 -9.73 18.12 -6.84
N GLU A 464 -8.77 17.82 -7.72
CA GLU A 464 -9.05 17.21 -9.03
C GLU A 464 -9.69 15.82 -8.91
N LEU A 465 -9.18 14.97 -8.02
CA LEU A 465 -9.70 13.62 -7.78
C LEU A 465 -11.09 13.63 -7.13
N TYR A 466 -11.37 14.59 -6.24
CA TYR A 466 -12.63 14.68 -5.49
C TYR A 466 -13.67 15.64 -6.10
N LYS A 467 -13.32 16.49 -7.08
CA LYS A 467 -14.28 17.33 -7.83
C LYS A 467 -15.35 16.54 -8.58
N GLN A 468 -15.18 15.23 -8.76
CA GLN A 468 -16.21 14.35 -9.32
C GLN A 468 -17.25 13.87 -8.27
N LYS A 469 -17.06 14.13 -6.98
CA LYS A 469 -18.04 13.85 -5.90
C LYS A 469 -17.98 14.94 -4.81
N ASN A 470 -18.89 15.92 -4.89
CA ASN A 470 -19.27 16.94 -3.89
C ASN A 470 -18.17 17.87 -3.32
N LEU A 471 -18.46 19.18 -3.34
CA LEU A 471 -17.54 20.30 -3.02
C LEU A 471 -17.40 20.63 -1.52
N SER A 472 -18.04 19.88 -0.62
CA SER A 472 -18.27 20.35 0.77
C SER A 472 -17.43 19.68 1.86
N GLU A 473 -16.53 18.75 1.54
CA GLU A 473 -15.80 17.94 2.54
C GLU A 473 -14.27 17.78 2.29
N LEU A 474 -13.62 18.71 1.58
CA LEU A 474 -12.16 18.67 1.47
C LEU A 474 -11.50 19.26 2.71
N ALA A 475 -11.02 18.39 3.60
CA ALA A 475 -10.07 18.74 4.64
C ALA A 475 -8.82 19.39 4.00
N GLU A 476 -8.36 20.50 4.57
CA GLU A 476 -7.12 21.15 4.16
C GLU A 476 -5.96 20.16 4.27
N VAL A 477 -5.10 20.10 3.25
CA VAL A 477 -3.96 19.16 3.23
C VAL A 477 -2.96 19.59 4.29
N SER A 478 -2.96 18.88 5.42
CA SER A 478 -2.01 19.11 6.50
C SER A 478 -0.68 18.40 6.20
N CYS A 479 0.33 19.14 5.77
CA CYS A 479 1.71 18.68 5.71
C CYS A 479 2.36 18.82 7.10
N VAL A 480 2.99 17.77 7.62
CA VAL A 480 3.55 17.76 8.97
C VAL A 480 5.03 17.36 8.93
N ALA A 481 5.86 18.08 9.68
CA ALA A 481 7.28 17.78 9.83
C ALA A 481 7.55 16.81 10.99
N VAL A 482 8.53 15.92 10.80
CA VAL A 482 9.13 15.09 11.84
C VAL A 482 10.59 15.51 11.98
N GLY A 483 10.89 16.17 13.09
CA GLY A 483 12.20 16.71 13.42
C GLY A 483 13.26 15.63 13.69
N ALA A 484 14.51 16.07 13.84
CA ALA A 484 15.62 15.18 14.16
C ALA A 484 15.33 14.43 15.47
N ARG A 485 15.40 13.09 15.44
CA ARG A 485 15.10 12.19 16.57
C ARG A 485 13.63 12.09 17.01
N GLU A 486 12.70 12.78 16.35
CA GLU A 486 11.26 12.64 16.60
C GLU A 486 10.65 11.44 15.88
N GLN A 487 9.56 10.89 16.41
CA GLN A 487 8.79 9.84 15.72
C GLN A 487 7.47 10.42 15.22
N PRO A 488 6.92 9.91 14.10
CA PRO A 488 5.57 10.26 13.67
C PRO A 488 4.53 9.98 14.76
N PRO A 489 3.45 10.78 14.86
CA PRO A 489 2.42 10.57 15.87
C PRO A 489 1.64 9.26 15.64
N PRO A 490 0.98 8.70 16.68
CA PRO A 490 0.23 7.44 16.58
C PRO A 490 -0.87 7.44 15.51
N SER A 491 -1.38 8.63 15.12
CA SER A 491 -2.35 8.81 14.04
C SER A 491 -1.85 8.37 12.66
N THR A 492 -0.54 8.14 12.51
CA THR A 492 0.09 7.66 11.26
C THR A 492 0.07 6.13 11.12
N ILE A 493 -0.33 5.39 12.16
CA ILE A 493 -0.30 3.93 12.18
C ILE A 493 -1.44 3.36 11.31
N GLY A 494 -1.07 2.67 10.23
CA GLY A 494 -2.03 2.05 9.31
C GLY A 494 -2.70 3.02 8.32
N ALA A 495 -2.23 4.27 8.28
CA ALA A 495 -2.63 5.26 7.29
C ALA A 495 -1.62 5.30 6.15
N SER A 496 -2.11 5.33 4.91
CA SER A 496 -1.24 5.56 3.76
C SER A 496 -0.71 7.00 3.81
N SER A 497 0.58 7.15 3.63
CA SER A 497 1.27 8.44 3.73
C SER A 497 2.29 8.58 2.62
N ILE A 498 2.49 9.82 2.22
CA ILE A 498 3.60 10.21 1.36
C ILE A 498 4.55 10.99 2.23
N TYR A 499 5.84 10.69 2.14
CA TYR A 499 6.86 11.37 2.88
C TYR A 499 7.96 11.88 1.95
N VAL A 500 8.50 13.04 2.30
CA VAL A 500 9.65 13.67 1.68
C VAL A 500 10.76 13.75 2.71
N LEU A 501 11.89 13.16 2.38
CA LEU A 501 13.10 13.14 3.17
C LEU A 501 14.05 14.22 2.64
N CYS A 502 14.42 15.17 3.50
CA CYS A 502 15.42 16.19 3.19
C CYS A 502 16.81 15.69 3.61
N ARG A 503 17.64 15.29 2.63
CA ARG A 503 18.97 14.76 2.89
C ARG A 503 20.00 15.87 3.19
N PRO A 504 21.12 15.56 3.86
CA PRO A 504 22.18 16.53 4.14
C PRO A 504 22.82 17.15 2.88
N ASP A 505 22.79 16.43 1.75
CA ASP A 505 23.31 16.86 0.43
C ASP A 505 22.36 17.83 -0.33
N LYS A 506 21.33 18.35 0.34
CA LYS A 506 20.26 19.19 -0.21
C LYS A 506 19.42 18.52 -1.31
N LYS A 507 19.49 17.20 -1.46
CA LYS A 507 18.60 16.45 -2.34
C LYS A 507 17.37 15.96 -1.55
N LEU A 508 16.26 15.84 -2.25
CA LEU A 508 15.02 15.29 -1.71
C LEU A 508 14.88 13.82 -2.11
N TYR A 509 14.28 13.02 -1.23
CA TYR A 509 13.80 11.69 -1.56
C TYR A 509 12.31 11.63 -1.26
N ILE A 510 11.51 11.15 -2.20
CA ILE A 510 10.06 11.03 -2.05
C ILE A 510 9.75 9.53 -1.96
N GLY A 511 8.89 9.16 -1.02
CA GLY A 511 8.42 7.79 -0.88
C GLY A 511 6.98 7.75 -0.41
N GLN A 512 6.29 6.65 -0.69
CA GLN A 512 5.04 6.28 -0.03
C GLN A 512 5.25 5.16 0.99
N THR A 513 4.38 5.10 2.01
CA THR A 513 4.36 4.02 3.01
C THR A 513 3.04 3.98 3.78
N ASP A 514 2.64 2.80 4.25
CA ASP A 514 1.56 2.62 5.26
C ASP A 514 2.12 2.42 6.68
N ASP A 515 3.44 2.31 6.80
CA ASP A 515 4.17 2.28 8.06
C ASP A 515 5.23 3.38 8.04
N LEU A 516 4.80 4.61 8.36
CA LEU A 516 5.70 5.76 8.40
C LEU A 516 6.76 5.64 9.51
N VAL A 517 6.38 5.04 10.64
CA VAL A 517 7.28 4.84 11.79
C VAL A 517 8.42 3.89 11.42
N GLY A 518 8.11 2.74 10.81
CA GLY A 518 9.12 1.80 10.33
C GLY A 518 10.02 2.42 9.26
N ARG A 519 9.45 3.20 8.34
CA ARG A 519 10.20 3.84 7.25
C ARG A 519 11.15 4.94 7.75
N VAL A 520 10.74 5.75 8.73
CA VAL A 520 11.61 6.74 9.39
C VAL A 520 12.78 6.05 10.09
N ARG A 521 12.54 4.95 10.80
CA ARG A 521 13.62 4.17 11.44
C ARG A 521 14.61 3.60 10.43
N ALA A 522 14.11 3.00 9.35
CA ALA A 522 14.95 2.37 8.31
C ALA A 522 15.84 3.37 7.55
N HIS A 523 15.37 4.60 7.35
CA HIS A 523 16.19 5.65 6.73
C HIS A 523 17.21 6.23 7.73
N ARG A 524 16.86 6.39 9.00
CA ARG A 524 17.76 6.92 10.04
C ARG A 524 18.83 5.94 10.51
N SER A 525 18.64 4.64 10.27
CA SER A 525 19.67 3.62 10.55
C SER A 525 20.80 3.60 9.52
N LYS A 526 20.71 4.37 8.43
CA LYS A 526 21.78 4.49 7.43
C LYS A 526 22.82 5.53 7.88
N GLU A 527 24.09 5.25 7.61
CA GLU A 527 25.20 6.13 7.95
C GLU A 527 25.00 7.54 7.37
N GLY A 528 25.15 8.57 8.21
CA GLY A 528 24.94 9.98 7.84
C GLY A 528 23.48 10.45 7.77
N MET A 529 22.49 9.60 8.10
CA MET A 529 21.06 9.92 8.02
C MET A 529 20.35 10.05 9.38
N GLU A 530 21.08 10.00 10.49
CA GLU A 530 20.50 9.91 11.85
C GLU A 530 19.61 11.09 12.23
N ASN A 531 19.93 12.30 11.74
CA ASN A 531 19.27 13.56 12.11
C ASN A 531 18.46 14.20 10.97
N VAL A 532 18.04 13.41 9.98
CA VAL A 532 17.26 13.90 8.85
C VAL A 532 15.80 14.20 9.20
N THR A 533 15.29 15.28 8.60
CA THR A 533 13.92 15.76 8.75
C THR A 533 13.04 15.13 7.67
N PHE A 534 11.85 14.70 8.07
CA PHE A 534 10.82 14.21 7.16
C PHE A 534 9.67 15.20 7.12
N LEU A 535 9.07 15.38 5.95
CA LEU A 535 7.76 15.98 5.77
C LEU A 535 6.81 14.87 5.34
N TYR A 536 5.61 14.79 5.88
CA TYR A 536 4.63 13.80 5.44
C TYR A 536 3.23 14.39 5.29
N VAL A 537 2.46 13.74 4.42
CA VAL A 537 1.05 14.02 4.17
C VAL A 537 0.29 12.70 4.28
N LEU A 538 -0.76 12.67 5.10
CA LEU A 538 -1.68 11.54 5.19
C LEU A 538 -2.65 11.58 4.02
N VAL A 539 -2.88 10.42 3.40
CA VAL A 539 -3.71 10.30 2.20
C VAL A 539 -4.65 9.10 2.30
N PRO A 540 -5.84 9.16 1.64
CA PRO A 540 -6.83 8.09 1.70
C PRO A 540 -6.41 6.91 0.80
N GLY A 541 -5.55 6.04 1.35
CA GLY A 541 -5.17 4.77 0.75
C GLY A 541 -3.96 4.80 -0.19
N LYS A 542 -3.38 3.61 -0.43
CA LYS A 542 -2.14 3.42 -1.21
C LYS A 542 -2.23 3.90 -2.65
N SER A 543 -3.40 3.78 -3.28
CA SER A 543 -3.57 4.20 -4.67
C SER A 543 -3.39 5.72 -4.81
N VAL A 544 -3.96 6.49 -3.89
CA VAL A 544 -3.81 7.95 -3.85
C VAL A 544 -2.37 8.32 -3.47
N ALA A 545 -1.77 7.60 -2.52
CA ALA A 545 -0.36 7.77 -2.16
C ALA A 545 0.59 7.59 -3.35
N SER A 546 0.38 6.55 -4.15
CA SER A 546 1.23 6.22 -5.31
C SER A 546 1.08 7.22 -6.45
N GLN A 547 -0.15 7.68 -6.70
CA GLN A 547 -0.41 8.73 -7.70
C GLN A 547 0.26 10.05 -7.31
N LEU A 548 0.15 10.44 -6.04
CA LEU A 548 0.75 11.67 -5.53
C LEU A 548 2.28 11.57 -5.38
N GLU A 549 2.83 10.41 -5.02
CA GLU A 549 4.28 10.14 -5.05
C GLU A 549 4.82 10.38 -6.47
N THR A 550 4.19 9.75 -7.47
CA THR A 550 4.55 9.92 -8.88
C THR A 550 4.45 11.40 -9.31
N LEU A 551 3.38 12.08 -8.88
CA LEU A 551 3.17 13.50 -9.17
C LEU A 551 4.27 14.38 -8.57
N LEU A 552 4.65 14.15 -7.32
CA LEU A 552 5.69 14.92 -6.62
C LEU A 552 7.07 14.65 -7.22
N ILE A 553 7.38 13.40 -7.61
CA ILE A 553 8.62 13.04 -8.30
C ILE A 553 8.76 13.81 -9.61
N ASN A 554 7.66 14.00 -10.34
CA ASN A 554 7.67 14.70 -11.62
C ASN A 554 7.61 16.23 -11.50
N GLN A 555 6.92 16.77 -10.49
CA GLN A 555 6.69 18.23 -10.38
C GLN A 555 7.72 18.98 -9.54
N LEU A 556 8.32 18.37 -8.51
CA LEU A 556 9.30 19.05 -7.66
C LEU A 556 10.60 19.44 -8.41
N PRO A 557 11.13 18.65 -9.36
CA PRO A 557 12.27 19.06 -10.19
C PRO A 557 12.00 20.31 -11.02
N ASN A 558 10.78 20.45 -11.54
CA ASN A 558 10.38 21.61 -12.34
C ASN A 558 10.27 22.89 -11.50
N ARG A 559 10.26 22.77 -10.17
CA ARG A 559 10.30 23.88 -9.21
C ARG A 559 11.70 24.11 -8.61
N GLY A 560 12.74 23.50 -9.18
CA GLY A 560 14.14 23.72 -8.80
C GLY A 560 14.69 22.75 -7.74
N PHE A 561 13.91 21.77 -7.27
CA PHE A 561 14.37 20.80 -6.28
C PHE A 561 15.12 19.62 -6.91
N ARG A 562 16.25 19.20 -6.32
CA ARG A 562 17.03 18.05 -6.81
C ARG A 562 16.55 16.76 -6.12
N LEU A 563 16.11 15.77 -6.88
CA LEU A 563 15.66 14.48 -6.35
C LEU A 563 16.72 13.38 -6.48
N VAL A 564 16.75 12.45 -5.51
CA VAL A 564 17.59 11.24 -5.55
C VAL A 564 16.90 10.10 -6.30
N ASN A 565 15.57 9.99 -6.17
CA ASN A 565 14.76 8.91 -6.72
C ASN A 565 14.33 9.12 -8.18
N LYS A 566 15.04 9.96 -8.95
CA LYS A 566 14.70 10.22 -10.37
C LYS A 566 14.85 8.96 -11.26
N ALA A 567 15.57 7.94 -10.79
CA ALA A 567 15.74 6.65 -11.46
C ALA A 567 14.76 5.56 -10.99
N ASP A 568 14.05 5.75 -9.86
CA ASP A 568 13.22 4.70 -9.23
C ASP A 568 11.76 4.68 -9.67
N GLY A 569 11.33 5.61 -10.54
CA GLY A 569 10.03 5.53 -11.23
C GLY A 569 9.90 4.31 -12.16
N LYS A 570 10.99 3.57 -12.41
CA LYS A 570 11.05 2.36 -13.25
C LYS A 570 10.98 1.03 -12.47
N HIS A 571 11.00 1.03 -11.14
CA HIS A 571 10.89 -0.21 -10.34
C HIS A 571 9.44 -0.47 -9.89
N ARG A 572 8.59 -0.97 -10.79
CA ARG A 572 7.25 -1.50 -10.45
C ARG A 572 7.27 -2.95 -9.91
N ASN A 573 8.44 -3.57 -9.78
CA ASN A 573 8.55 -4.94 -9.28
C ASN A 573 9.31 -4.96 -7.95
N PHE A 574 8.56 -4.91 -6.84
CA PHE A 574 9.04 -5.43 -5.56
C PHE A 574 7.88 -6.10 -4.83
N GLY A 575 7.95 -7.43 -4.74
CA GLY A 575 7.03 -8.22 -3.92
C GLY A 575 6.69 -9.61 -4.45
N THR A 576 7.65 -10.40 -4.93
CA THR A 576 7.59 -11.87 -4.81
C THR A 576 8.59 -12.29 -3.74
N SER A 577 8.07 -12.52 -2.55
CA SER A 577 8.52 -13.54 -1.61
C SER A 577 7.30 -13.98 -0.82
#